data_AF-A0A0P1KYI8-F1
#
_entry.id   AF-A0A0P1KYI8-F1
#
_cell.length_a   1.000
_cell.length_b   1.000
_cell.length_c   1.000
_cell.angle_alpha   90.00
_cell.angle_beta   90.00
_cell.angle_gamma   90.00
#
_symmetry.space_group_name_H-M   'P 1'
#
loop_
_entity.id
_entity.type
_entity.pdbx_description
1 polymer ?
#
loop_
_entity_poly.entity_id
_entity_poly.type
_entity_poly.pdbx_seq_one_letter_code
_entity_poly.pdbx_strand_id
1 'polypeptide(L)'
;MPYKPNVLLVGAGGVGAMAAFALEYSGESLVTSVLRSDYAHVLENGFSINSCDYGQGISYRPTNVVNSIDAGKDYGPFDFVVLATKCIPEVSSMIDIIRPAVSKDTAIVLIQNGIGIEDEALSKCPNNVILSGVSMIASSNVKGHIEHSGRDLLSVGYFKNVNLSNEYQEKVCRRFVSMYKNDKNQCVFDENVKFSRWRKLVYNACLNPVCAITSVDVGRLELFGGTDSIIRKAMKEVIAIAKSDGIELSEALMDFMIRSNDPVYYKPSMLVDIEKGNLLEIEVICGNPVRIAQKNGVNAPYLTLIYDLLKIVQGRIMEKKGMLTIPKERPVPS
;
A
#
# COMPACT_ATOMS: atom_id res chain seq x y z
N MET A 1 10.36 -17.84 28.42
CA MET A 1 10.29 -16.48 27.80
C MET A 1 8.82 -16.16 27.56
N PRO A 2 8.40 -14.88 27.61
CA PRO A 2 7.04 -14.51 27.23
C PRO A 2 6.76 -14.88 25.77
N TYR A 3 5.50 -15.16 25.45
CA TYR A 3 5.04 -15.46 24.09
C TYR A 3 5.34 -14.29 23.15
N LYS A 4 5.99 -14.58 22.01
CA LYS A 4 6.22 -13.60 20.95
C LYS A 4 5.25 -13.84 19.79
N PRO A 5 4.39 -12.87 19.43
CA PRO A 5 3.55 -13.00 18.25
C PRO A 5 4.34 -13.34 16.98
N ASN A 6 3.78 -14.26 16.20
CA ASN A 6 4.37 -14.72 14.95
C ASN A 6 3.70 -14.03 13.77
N VAL A 7 4.49 -13.46 12.87
CA VAL A 7 4.04 -12.61 11.77
C VAL A 7 4.52 -13.18 10.44
N LEU A 8 3.61 -13.41 9.50
CA LEU A 8 3.95 -13.64 8.11
C LEU A 8 3.92 -12.32 7.36
N LEU A 9 5.05 -11.88 6.82
CA LEU A 9 5.14 -10.68 5.99
C LEU A 9 5.24 -11.05 4.51
N VAL A 10 4.27 -10.60 3.71
CA VAL A 10 4.20 -10.88 2.28
C VAL A 10 4.52 -9.61 1.50
N GLY A 11 5.64 -9.63 0.80
CA GLY A 11 6.11 -8.52 -0.04
C GLY A 11 7.18 -7.67 0.62
N ALA A 12 8.43 -8.15 0.67
CA ALA A 12 9.56 -7.41 1.22
C ALA A 12 10.20 -6.44 0.19
N GLY A 13 9.39 -5.55 -0.38
CA GLY A 13 9.89 -4.33 -1.04
C GLY A 13 10.44 -3.33 -0.01
N GLY A 14 10.60 -2.06 -0.38
CA GLY A 14 11.08 -1.03 0.57
C GLY A 14 10.22 -0.94 1.83
N VAL A 15 8.89 -0.77 1.64
CA VAL A 15 7.93 -0.69 2.76
C VAL A 15 7.88 -1.99 3.57
N GLY A 16 7.76 -3.15 2.91
CA GLY A 16 7.66 -4.43 3.61
C GLY A 16 8.94 -4.80 4.38
N ALA A 17 10.12 -4.50 3.85
CA ALA A 17 11.39 -4.72 4.56
C ALA A 17 11.50 -3.85 5.81
N MET A 18 11.11 -2.57 5.72
CA MET A 18 11.06 -1.68 6.88
C MET A 18 10.00 -2.12 7.90
N ALA A 19 8.84 -2.61 7.45
CA ALA A 19 7.81 -3.15 8.33
C ALA A 19 8.28 -4.41 9.07
N ALA A 20 8.95 -5.34 8.37
CA ALA A 20 9.57 -6.51 8.99
C ALA A 20 10.60 -6.09 10.05
N PHE A 21 11.48 -5.15 9.68
CA PHE A 21 12.50 -4.63 10.58
C PHE A 21 11.87 -3.98 11.83
N ALA A 22 10.87 -3.12 11.66
CA ALA A 22 10.19 -2.44 12.76
C ALA A 22 9.52 -3.42 13.74
N LEU A 23 8.88 -4.48 13.22
CA LEU A 23 8.22 -5.52 14.01
C LEU A 23 9.22 -6.34 14.84
N GLU A 24 10.43 -6.59 14.33
CA GLU A 24 11.47 -7.34 15.07
C GLU A 24 12.41 -6.46 15.89
N TYR A 25 12.42 -5.15 15.65
CA TYR A 25 13.37 -4.20 16.26
C TYR A 25 13.32 -4.22 17.80
N SER A 26 12.13 -4.28 18.38
CA SER A 26 11.93 -4.39 19.84
C SER A 26 12.17 -5.80 20.38
N GLY A 27 12.36 -6.79 19.51
CA GLY A 27 12.44 -8.20 19.86
C GLY A 27 11.11 -8.79 20.34
N GLU A 28 9.97 -8.10 20.15
CA GLU A 28 8.65 -8.53 20.64
C GLU A 28 7.89 -9.44 19.67
N SER A 29 8.35 -9.57 18.41
CA SER A 29 7.72 -10.43 17.41
C SER A 29 8.75 -11.30 16.67
N LEU A 30 8.25 -12.33 16.00
CA LEU A 30 9.02 -13.16 15.06
C LEU A 30 8.43 -12.97 13.67
N VAL A 31 9.26 -12.63 12.69
CA VAL A 31 8.81 -12.38 11.32
C VAL A 31 9.32 -13.48 10.38
N THR A 32 8.36 -14.09 9.68
CA THR A 32 8.60 -14.92 8.50
C THR A 32 8.34 -14.07 7.26
N SER A 33 9.39 -13.69 6.52
CA SER A 33 9.27 -12.86 5.32
C SER A 33 9.24 -13.70 4.04
N VAL A 34 8.23 -13.47 3.21
CA VAL A 34 8.05 -14.12 1.91
C VAL A 34 8.60 -13.22 0.81
N LEU A 35 9.70 -13.66 0.19
CA LEU A 35 10.42 -12.94 -0.85
C LEU A 35 10.33 -13.70 -2.18
N ARG A 36 10.42 -12.98 -3.31
CA ARG A 36 10.58 -13.60 -4.63
C ARG A 36 11.95 -13.28 -5.22
N SER A 37 12.11 -12.07 -5.76
CA SER A 37 13.33 -11.66 -6.48
C SER A 37 14.57 -11.63 -5.59
N ASP A 38 14.43 -11.21 -4.33
CA ASP A 38 15.57 -11.01 -3.43
C ASP A 38 15.80 -12.19 -2.47
N TYR A 39 15.05 -13.28 -2.62
CA TYR A 39 15.05 -14.41 -1.68
C TYR A 39 16.46 -14.96 -1.42
N ALA A 40 17.19 -15.32 -2.48
CA ALA A 40 18.52 -15.92 -2.34
C ALA A 40 19.51 -14.96 -1.64
N HIS A 41 19.50 -13.69 -2.05
CA HIS A 41 20.39 -12.68 -1.48
C HIS A 41 20.10 -12.43 0.01
N VAL A 42 18.83 -12.24 0.37
CA VAL A 42 18.44 -11.92 1.75
C VAL A 42 18.58 -13.14 2.67
N LEU A 43 18.36 -14.36 2.15
CA LEU A 43 18.62 -15.58 2.91
C LEU A 43 20.09 -15.67 3.33
N GLU A 44 21.02 -15.39 2.41
CA GLU A 44 22.46 -15.49 2.65
C GLU A 44 23.03 -14.28 3.41
N ASN A 45 22.59 -13.06 3.09
CA ASN A 45 23.23 -11.81 3.53
C ASN A 45 22.33 -10.94 4.42
N GLY A 46 21.02 -11.17 4.42
CA GLY A 46 20.05 -10.23 4.98
C GLY A 46 19.81 -9.02 4.07
N PHE A 47 19.04 -8.06 4.57
CA PHE A 47 18.91 -6.72 4.02
C PHE A 47 20.04 -5.82 4.53
N SER A 48 20.50 -4.94 3.65
CA SER A 48 21.33 -3.79 4.03
C SER A 48 20.45 -2.56 4.05
N ILE A 49 20.32 -1.89 5.19
CA ILE A 49 19.39 -0.77 5.37
C ILE A 49 20.16 0.52 5.66
N ASN A 50 19.90 1.53 4.85
CA ASN A 50 20.20 2.93 5.11
C ASN A 50 18.89 3.63 5.45
N SER A 51 18.82 4.23 6.63
CA SER A 51 17.57 4.74 7.19
C SER A 51 17.75 6.12 7.80
N CYS A 52 16.80 7.01 7.50
CA CYS A 52 16.65 8.28 8.19
C CYS A 52 16.29 8.10 9.68
N ASP A 53 15.58 7.02 10.03
CA ASP A 53 15.14 6.76 11.40
C ASP A 53 16.14 5.97 12.25
N TYR A 54 16.81 4.99 11.66
CA TYR A 54 17.63 4.01 12.38
C TYR A 54 19.15 4.17 12.17
N GLY A 55 19.58 5.01 11.23
CA GLY A 55 20.99 5.16 10.86
C GLY A 55 21.37 4.38 9.60
N GLN A 56 22.67 4.28 9.34
CA GLN A 56 23.23 3.77 8.08
C GLN A 56 23.93 2.42 8.28
N GLY A 57 24.00 1.59 7.23
CA GLY A 57 24.76 0.34 7.24
C GLY A 57 24.19 -0.75 8.16
N ILE A 58 22.89 -0.75 8.40
CA ILE A 58 22.22 -1.75 9.24
C ILE A 58 22.12 -3.07 8.47
N SER A 59 22.58 -4.16 9.07
CA SER A 59 22.37 -5.52 8.56
C SER A 59 21.20 -6.16 9.29
N TYR A 60 20.16 -6.54 8.56
CA TYR A 60 18.95 -7.11 9.13
C TYR A 60 18.50 -8.36 8.36
N ARG A 61 18.26 -9.47 9.06
CA ARG A 61 17.62 -10.66 8.49
C ARG A 61 16.37 -10.99 9.30
N PRO A 62 15.19 -11.14 8.65
CA PRO A 62 14.00 -11.64 9.32
C PRO A 62 14.24 -12.99 9.99
N THR A 63 13.53 -13.29 11.09
CA THR A 63 13.64 -14.59 11.80
C THR A 63 13.60 -15.77 10.83
N ASN A 64 12.66 -15.77 9.88
CA ASN A 64 12.62 -16.73 8.78
C ASN A 64 12.51 -16.00 7.42
N VAL A 65 13.19 -16.53 6.41
CA VAL A 65 13.12 -16.04 5.03
C VAL A 65 12.70 -17.21 4.13
N VAL A 66 11.59 -17.05 3.42
CA VAL A 66 11.02 -18.08 2.54
C VAL A 66 10.70 -17.50 1.16
N ASN A 67 10.59 -18.37 0.15
CA ASN A 67 10.35 -17.94 -1.24
C ASN A 67 8.87 -18.02 -1.69
N SER A 68 8.00 -18.56 -0.84
CA SER A 68 6.58 -18.78 -1.13
C SER A 68 5.77 -18.91 0.17
N ILE A 69 4.45 -18.72 0.06
CA ILE A 69 3.52 -18.96 1.18
C ILE A 69 3.54 -20.43 1.59
N ASP A 70 3.61 -21.35 0.62
CA ASP A 70 3.65 -22.79 0.91
C ASP A 70 4.88 -23.20 1.71
N ALA A 71 6.05 -22.62 1.44
CA ALA A 71 7.25 -22.84 2.26
C ALA A 71 7.17 -22.12 3.62
N GLY A 72 6.36 -21.07 3.72
CA GLY A 72 6.21 -20.25 4.93
C GLY A 72 5.16 -20.73 5.91
N LYS A 73 4.10 -21.42 5.45
CA LYS A 73 2.91 -21.71 6.26
C LYS A 73 3.19 -22.55 7.50
N ASP A 74 4.21 -23.42 7.44
CA ASP A 74 4.58 -24.32 8.53
C ASP A 74 5.36 -23.62 9.66
N TYR A 75 5.81 -22.38 9.44
CA TYR A 75 6.35 -21.54 10.50
C TYR A 75 5.26 -20.95 11.41
N GLY A 76 3.98 -21.11 11.04
CA GLY A 76 2.82 -20.67 11.84
C GLY A 76 2.50 -21.59 13.05
N PRO A 77 1.33 -21.42 13.68
CA PRO A 77 0.27 -20.48 13.32
C PRO A 77 0.72 -19.02 13.44
N PHE A 78 0.21 -18.17 12.56
CA PHE A 78 0.51 -16.73 12.56
C PHE A 78 -0.57 -15.96 13.32
N ASP A 79 -0.15 -15.11 14.25
CA ASP A 79 -1.03 -14.09 14.86
C ASP A 79 -1.42 -13.04 13.81
N PHE A 80 -0.47 -12.65 12.95
CA PHE A 80 -0.67 -11.62 11.92
C PHE A 80 -0.13 -12.06 10.56
N VAL A 81 -0.87 -11.76 9.50
CA VAL A 81 -0.37 -11.80 8.12
C VAL A 81 -0.37 -10.37 7.57
N VAL A 82 0.82 -9.82 7.31
CA VAL A 82 1.01 -8.44 6.83
C VAL A 82 1.20 -8.45 5.31
N LEU A 83 0.31 -7.78 4.59
CA LEU A 83 0.39 -7.59 3.15
C LEU A 83 1.03 -6.24 2.82
N ALA A 84 2.24 -6.31 2.25
CA ALA A 84 3.03 -5.17 1.80
C ALA A 84 3.38 -5.24 0.30
N THR A 85 2.95 -6.30 -0.40
CA THR A 85 2.96 -6.36 -1.87
C THR A 85 2.06 -5.29 -2.46
N LYS A 86 2.26 -4.92 -3.72
CA LYS A 86 1.30 -4.05 -4.40
C LYS A 86 -0.08 -4.71 -4.51
N CYS A 87 -1.14 -3.91 -4.41
CA CYS A 87 -2.50 -4.39 -4.62
C CYS A 87 -2.93 -4.16 -6.08
N ILE A 88 -2.93 -5.24 -6.87
CA ILE A 88 -3.24 -5.22 -8.31
C ILE A 88 -4.27 -6.32 -8.59
N PRO A 89 -5.55 -6.08 -8.20
CA PRO A 89 -6.59 -7.10 -8.23
C PRO A 89 -6.90 -7.63 -9.64
N GLU A 90 -6.60 -6.85 -10.69
CA GLU A 90 -6.73 -7.29 -12.08
C GLU A 90 -5.69 -8.35 -12.50
N VAL A 91 -4.66 -8.59 -11.67
CA VAL A 91 -3.62 -9.61 -11.90
C VAL A 91 -3.78 -10.79 -10.96
N SER A 92 -3.99 -10.55 -9.67
CA SER A 92 -4.08 -11.62 -8.68
C SER A 92 -4.72 -11.15 -7.38
N SER A 93 -5.51 -12.04 -6.77
CA SER A 93 -5.97 -11.87 -5.39
C SER A 93 -4.87 -12.22 -4.39
N MET A 94 -4.44 -11.24 -3.59
CA MET A 94 -3.49 -11.51 -2.51
C MET A 94 -4.12 -12.32 -1.37
N ILE A 95 -5.43 -12.20 -1.16
CA ILE A 95 -6.14 -12.93 -0.11
C ILE A 95 -6.20 -14.43 -0.44
N ASP A 96 -6.39 -14.80 -1.71
CA ASP A 96 -6.33 -16.20 -2.13
C ASP A 96 -4.91 -16.76 -1.95
N ILE A 97 -3.88 -15.96 -2.27
CA ILE A 97 -2.47 -16.36 -2.13
C ILE A 97 -2.10 -16.66 -0.68
N ILE A 98 -2.55 -15.86 0.29
CA ILE A 98 -2.20 -16.07 1.71
C ILE A 98 -3.07 -17.10 2.42
N ARG A 99 -4.16 -17.55 1.80
CA ARG A 99 -5.15 -18.43 2.43
C ARG A 99 -4.55 -19.65 3.15
N PRO A 100 -3.52 -20.34 2.62
CA PRO A 100 -2.90 -21.48 3.31
C PRO A 100 -2.24 -21.14 4.66
N ALA A 101 -1.92 -19.87 4.91
CA ALA A 101 -1.29 -19.39 6.14
C ALA A 101 -2.26 -18.68 7.10
N VAL A 102 -3.55 -18.56 6.74
CA VAL A 102 -4.57 -17.87 7.54
C VAL A 102 -5.37 -18.88 8.35
N SER A 103 -5.22 -18.86 9.67
CA SER A 103 -6.06 -19.60 10.62
C SER A 103 -7.26 -18.76 11.07
N LYS A 104 -8.16 -19.32 11.88
CA LYS A 104 -9.29 -18.58 12.49
C LYS A 104 -8.84 -17.46 13.44
N ASP A 105 -7.66 -17.59 14.04
CA ASP A 105 -7.13 -16.66 15.04
C ASP A 105 -6.16 -15.63 14.43
N THR A 106 -5.90 -15.74 13.12
CA THR A 106 -5.00 -14.85 12.37
C THR A 106 -5.68 -13.53 12.04
N ALA A 107 -5.01 -12.41 12.33
CA ALA A 107 -5.41 -11.10 11.84
C ALA A 107 -4.70 -10.77 10.52
N ILE A 108 -5.45 -10.21 9.55
CA ILE A 108 -4.90 -9.82 8.24
C ILE A 108 -4.64 -8.32 8.28
N VAL A 109 -3.41 -7.89 8.00
CA VAL A 109 -2.98 -6.48 8.06
C VAL A 109 -2.64 -5.98 6.66
N LEU A 110 -3.39 -4.98 6.21
CA LEU A 110 -3.29 -4.41 4.87
C LEU A 110 -2.61 -3.05 4.92
N ILE A 111 -1.29 -2.99 4.70
CA ILE A 111 -0.53 -1.71 4.65
C ILE A 111 -0.40 -1.14 3.23
N GLN A 112 -1.11 -1.73 2.27
CA GLN A 112 -1.10 -1.38 0.85
C GLN A 112 -1.80 -0.04 0.59
N ASN A 113 -1.45 0.61 -0.52
CA ASN A 113 -2.10 1.87 -0.92
C ASN A 113 -3.53 1.65 -1.43
N GLY A 114 -4.27 2.75 -1.53
CA GLY A 114 -5.64 2.76 -2.04
C GLY A 114 -6.69 2.63 -0.94
N ILE A 115 -7.93 2.46 -1.38
CA ILE A 115 -9.13 2.30 -0.54
C ILE A 115 -9.88 1.05 -0.97
N GLY A 116 -10.80 0.52 -0.16
CA GLY A 116 -11.64 -0.62 -0.56
C GLY A 116 -10.86 -1.93 -0.73
N ILE A 117 -9.65 -2.02 -0.19
CA ILE A 117 -8.83 -3.24 -0.22
C ILE A 117 -9.25 -4.23 0.86
N GLU A 118 -9.91 -3.72 1.90
CA GLU A 118 -10.43 -4.48 3.03
C GLU A 118 -11.62 -5.36 2.64
N ASP A 119 -12.43 -4.92 1.67
CA ASP A 119 -13.69 -5.58 1.29
C ASP A 119 -13.45 -7.02 0.80
N GLU A 120 -12.39 -7.25 0.02
CA GLU A 120 -12.01 -8.58 -0.43
C GLU A 120 -11.58 -9.46 0.75
N ALA A 121 -10.78 -8.92 1.66
CA ALA A 121 -10.28 -9.64 2.82
C ALA A 121 -11.45 -10.05 3.74
N LEU A 122 -12.38 -9.15 4.01
CA LEU A 122 -13.57 -9.44 4.82
C LEU A 122 -14.48 -10.47 4.15
N SER A 123 -14.71 -10.34 2.84
CA SER A 123 -15.57 -11.27 2.07
C SER A 123 -15.03 -12.71 2.12
N LYS A 124 -13.72 -12.90 1.95
CA LYS A 124 -13.09 -14.22 1.91
C LYS A 124 -12.70 -14.78 3.29
N CYS A 125 -12.51 -13.91 4.28
CA CYS A 125 -12.15 -14.27 5.65
C CYS A 125 -13.12 -13.62 6.66
N PRO A 126 -14.42 -13.99 6.63
CA PRO A 126 -15.49 -13.27 7.34
C PRO A 126 -15.42 -13.35 8.87
N ASN A 127 -14.58 -14.23 9.42
CA ASN A 127 -14.42 -14.42 10.87
C ASN A 127 -13.05 -13.94 11.38
N ASN A 128 -12.24 -13.34 10.52
CA ASN A 128 -10.92 -12.83 10.87
C ASN A 128 -10.97 -11.33 11.17
N VAL A 129 -10.05 -10.87 12.01
CA VAL A 129 -9.81 -9.44 12.20
C VAL A 129 -9.07 -8.91 10.98
N ILE A 130 -9.60 -7.85 10.37
CA ILE A 130 -8.96 -7.15 9.25
C ILE A 130 -8.45 -5.80 9.77
N LEU A 131 -7.15 -5.57 9.67
CA LEU A 131 -6.50 -4.32 10.02
C LEU A 131 -6.14 -3.55 8.74
N SER A 132 -6.55 -2.30 8.71
CA SER A 132 -6.27 -1.36 7.63
C SER A 132 -5.11 -0.47 8.08
N GLY A 133 -4.01 -0.47 7.33
CA GLY A 133 -2.84 0.35 7.58
C GLY A 133 -2.67 1.44 6.52
N VAL A 134 -2.40 2.66 6.96
CA VAL A 134 -2.04 3.81 6.12
C VAL A 134 -0.59 4.19 6.43
N SER A 135 0.32 3.68 5.61
CA SER A 135 1.75 3.99 5.73
C SER A 135 2.09 5.29 4.99
N MET A 136 2.76 6.21 5.67
CA MET A 136 3.42 7.38 5.12
C MET A 136 4.92 7.18 5.33
N ILE A 137 5.61 6.70 4.29
CA ILE A 137 7.03 6.34 4.31
C ILE A 137 7.63 6.60 2.92
N ALA A 138 8.90 6.95 2.86
CA ALA A 138 9.66 6.91 1.62
C ALA A 138 10.76 5.85 1.74
N SER A 139 10.53 4.69 1.14
CA SER A 139 11.49 3.58 1.15
C SER A 139 11.52 2.87 -0.20
N SER A 140 12.73 2.51 -0.64
CA SER A 140 12.95 1.77 -1.88
C SER A 140 13.86 0.56 -1.65
N ASN A 141 13.66 -0.48 -2.44
CA ASN A 141 14.50 -1.68 -2.44
C ASN A 141 15.19 -1.81 -3.80
N VAL A 142 16.51 -2.01 -3.77
CA VAL A 142 17.32 -2.44 -4.91
C VAL A 142 18.12 -3.66 -4.50
N LYS A 143 17.66 -4.86 -4.87
CA LYS A 143 18.36 -6.14 -4.64
C LYS A 143 18.73 -6.40 -3.17
N GLY A 144 17.84 -6.11 -2.24
CA GLY A 144 18.09 -6.27 -0.80
C GLY A 144 18.77 -5.07 -0.12
N HIS A 145 19.15 -4.04 -0.89
CA HIS A 145 19.55 -2.75 -0.32
C HIS A 145 18.32 -1.86 -0.17
N ILE A 146 18.01 -1.50 1.07
CA ILE A 146 16.89 -0.63 1.44
C ILE A 146 17.41 0.78 1.66
N GLU A 147 16.87 1.73 0.90
CA GLU A 147 17.05 3.16 1.14
C GLU A 147 15.74 3.72 1.69
N HIS A 148 15.73 4.03 2.99
CA HIS A 148 14.61 4.58 3.74
C HIS A 148 14.90 6.05 4.06
N SER A 149 14.34 6.94 3.26
CA SER A 149 14.66 8.38 3.25
C SER A 149 13.59 9.27 3.85
N GLY A 150 12.40 8.73 4.14
CA GLY A 150 11.30 9.47 4.77
C GLY A 150 10.69 8.67 5.89
N ARG A 151 10.54 9.34 7.05
CA ARG A 151 10.04 8.82 8.33
C ARG A 151 9.00 7.71 8.19
N ASP A 152 9.13 6.64 8.95
CA ASP A 152 8.13 5.58 9.03
C ASP A 152 6.98 5.99 9.95
N LEU A 153 5.88 6.44 9.34
CA LEU A 153 4.65 6.83 10.02
C LEU A 153 3.51 5.90 9.58
N LEU A 154 3.07 5.01 10.47
CA LEU A 154 2.01 4.05 10.21
C LEU A 154 0.77 4.32 11.08
N SER A 155 -0.36 4.61 10.45
CA SER A 155 -1.66 4.64 11.13
C SER A 155 -2.40 3.32 10.89
N VAL A 156 -2.90 2.66 11.94
CA VAL A 156 -3.61 1.38 11.82
C VAL A 156 -4.95 1.42 12.54
N GLY A 157 -6.02 1.11 11.82
CA GLY A 157 -7.35 0.89 12.39
C GLY A 157 -7.89 -0.48 12.01
N TYR A 158 -8.90 -0.99 12.71
CA TYR A 158 -9.60 -2.20 12.28
C TYR A 158 -10.72 -1.85 11.30
N PHE A 159 -10.89 -2.67 10.27
CA PHE A 159 -12.05 -2.61 9.40
C PHE A 159 -13.20 -3.37 10.06
N LYS A 160 -14.34 -2.69 10.26
CA LYS A 160 -15.46 -3.24 11.05
C LYS A 160 -15.95 -4.56 10.47
N ASN A 161 -15.73 -5.63 11.21
CA ASN A 161 -16.31 -6.94 10.97
C ASN A 161 -17.49 -7.16 11.92
N VAL A 162 -18.69 -7.33 11.37
CA VAL A 162 -19.93 -7.52 12.14
C VAL A 162 -20.01 -8.85 12.89
N ASN A 163 -19.21 -9.84 12.49
CA ASN A 163 -19.17 -11.16 13.13
C ASN A 163 -18.30 -11.17 14.40
N LEU A 164 -17.62 -10.07 14.72
CA LEU A 164 -16.70 -9.94 15.84
C LEU A 164 -17.06 -8.72 16.68
N SER A 165 -16.83 -8.78 18.00
CA SER A 165 -17.00 -7.60 18.85
C SER A 165 -16.01 -6.49 18.47
N ASN A 166 -16.42 -5.23 18.57
CA ASN A 166 -15.53 -4.08 18.34
C ASN A 166 -14.37 -4.07 19.35
N GLU A 167 -14.62 -4.45 20.60
CA GLU A 167 -13.59 -4.54 21.66
C GLU A 167 -12.47 -5.53 21.29
N TYR A 168 -12.84 -6.71 20.77
CA TYR A 168 -11.86 -7.70 20.33
C TYR A 168 -11.02 -7.20 19.15
N GLN A 169 -11.67 -6.61 18.14
CA GLN A 169 -10.98 -6.06 16.96
C GLN A 169 -10.02 -4.94 17.34
N GLU A 170 -10.45 -4.03 18.22
CA GLU A 170 -9.61 -2.96 18.76
C GLU A 170 -8.43 -3.51 19.54
N LYS A 171 -8.65 -4.49 20.42
CA LYS A 171 -7.58 -5.14 21.20
C LYS A 171 -6.51 -5.75 20.28
N VAL A 172 -6.91 -6.45 19.23
CA VAL A 172 -6.00 -7.02 18.23
C VAL A 172 -5.24 -5.93 17.47
N CYS A 173 -5.93 -4.86 17.08
CA CYS A 173 -5.31 -3.71 16.41
C CYS A 173 -4.25 -3.03 17.30
N ARG A 174 -4.59 -2.74 18.56
CA ARG A 174 -3.67 -2.11 19.52
C ARG A 174 -2.46 -2.98 19.82
N ARG A 175 -2.63 -4.32 19.84
CA ARG A 175 -1.52 -5.28 19.95
C ARG A 175 -0.58 -5.18 18.75
N PHE A 176 -1.09 -5.10 17.52
CA PHE A 176 -0.25 -4.89 16.34
C PHE A 176 0.51 -3.56 16.42
N VAL A 177 -0.19 -2.48 16.78
CA VAL A 177 0.41 -1.15 16.93
C VAL A 177 1.54 -1.15 17.97
N SER A 178 1.36 -1.83 19.11
CA SER A 178 2.42 -1.90 20.13
C SER A 178 3.64 -2.67 19.66
N MET A 179 3.45 -3.76 18.89
CA MET A 179 4.55 -4.54 18.32
C MET A 179 5.37 -3.75 17.30
N TYR A 180 4.71 -2.94 16.47
CA TYR A 180 5.37 -2.18 15.41
C TYR A 180 6.06 -0.91 15.93
N LYS A 181 5.45 -0.25 16.91
CA LYS A 181 5.93 1.03 17.46
C LYS A 181 7.20 0.82 18.29
N ASN A 182 8.23 1.63 18.01
CA ASN A 182 9.46 1.71 18.80
C ASN A 182 9.90 3.16 19.00
N ASP A 183 11.12 3.37 19.54
CA ASP A 183 11.66 4.69 19.86
C ASP A 183 12.13 5.49 18.63
N LYS A 184 12.15 4.89 17.44
CA LYS A 184 12.64 5.51 16.19
C LYS A 184 11.54 5.85 15.19
N ASN A 185 10.45 5.07 15.16
CA ASN A 185 9.33 5.23 14.24
C ASN A 185 8.07 5.78 14.93
N GLN A 186 6.98 5.91 14.16
CA GLN A 186 5.65 6.13 14.70
C GLN A 186 4.68 5.08 14.16
N CYS A 187 4.00 4.39 15.06
CA CYS A 187 2.81 3.63 14.73
C CYS A 187 1.69 3.98 15.71
N VAL A 188 0.51 4.30 15.20
CA VAL A 188 -0.62 4.76 16.01
C VAL A 188 -1.88 3.99 15.69
N PHE A 189 -2.70 3.78 16.72
CA PHE A 189 -4.07 3.30 16.55
C PHE A 189 -4.92 4.43 15.98
N ASP A 190 -5.59 4.16 14.87
CA ASP A 190 -6.42 5.10 14.13
C ASP A 190 -7.89 4.70 14.24
N GLU A 191 -8.65 5.46 15.04
CA GLU A 191 -10.09 5.28 15.25
C GLU A 191 -10.90 5.54 13.97
N ASN A 192 -10.35 6.30 13.01
CA ASN A 192 -10.99 6.60 11.75
C ASN A 192 -10.04 6.39 10.57
N VAL A 193 -9.56 5.16 10.42
CA VAL A 193 -8.65 4.80 9.32
C VAL A 193 -9.25 5.05 7.93
N LYS A 194 -10.59 5.03 7.81
CA LYS A 194 -11.29 5.41 6.58
C LYS A 194 -11.02 6.87 6.22
N PHE A 195 -11.05 7.78 7.20
CA PHE A 195 -10.65 9.17 7.02
C PHE A 195 -9.19 9.28 6.57
N SER A 196 -8.26 8.58 7.24
CA SER A 196 -6.83 8.62 6.90
C SER A 196 -6.55 8.10 5.49
N ARG A 197 -7.25 7.05 5.05
CA ARG A 197 -7.18 6.53 3.68
C ARG A 197 -7.63 7.56 2.65
N TRP A 198 -8.81 8.16 2.83
CA TRP A 198 -9.31 9.20 1.94
C TRP A 198 -8.41 10.44 1.93
N ARG A 199 -7.92 10.88 3.10
CA ARG A 199 -6.97 11.98 3.23
C ARG A 199 -5.71 11.73 2.39
N LYS A 200 -5.11 10.55 2.49
CA LYS A 200 -3.94 10.17 1.68
C LYS A 200 -4.28 10.12 0.18
N LEU A 201 -5.50 9.72 -0.17
CA LEU A 201 -5.95 9.57 -1.54
C LEU A 201 -6.08 10.89 -2.29
N VAL A 202 -6.31 12.01 -1.60
CA VAL A 202 -6.29 13.36 -2.22
C VAL A 202 -4.97 13.60 -2.96
N TYR A 203 -3.85 13.13 -2.41
CA TYR A 203 -2.57 13.12 -3.12
C TYR A 203 -2.47 11.94 -4.10
N ASN A 204 -2.71 10.72 -3.60
CA ASN A 204 -2.39 9.49 -4.32
C ASN A 204 -3.23 9.23 -5.56
N ALA A 205 -4.46 9.74 -5.64
CA ALA A 205 -5.31 9.61 -6.83
C ALA A 205 -5.18 10.78 -7.81
N CYS A 206 -4.39 11.80 -7.48
CA CYS A 206 -4.26 13.03 -8.27
C CYS A 206 -2.81 13.26 -8.72
N LEU A 207 -1.92 13.63 -7.80
CA LEU A 207 -0.52 13.97 -8.13
C LEU A 207 0.23 12.74 -8.63
N ASN A 208 0.15 11.64 -7.89
CA ASN A 208 0.85 10.40 -8.18
C ASN A 208 0.57 9.87 -9.61
N PRO A 209 -0.69 9.67 -10.03
CA PRO A 209 -1.00 9.14 -11.35
C PRO A 209 -0.74 10.14 -12.48
N VAL A 210 -0.96 11.44 -12.27
CA VAL A 210 -0.69 12.45 -13.31
C VAL A 210 0.82 12.55 -13.57
N CYS A 211 1.65 12.55 -12.52
CA CYS A 211 3.11 12.45 -12.65
C CYS A 211 3.51 11.20 -13.44
N ALA A 212 2.88 10.05 -13.14
CA ALA A 212 3.13 8.78 -13.80
C ALA A 212 2.77 8.83 -15.31
N ILE A 213 1.59 9.33 -15.65
CA ILE A 213 1.12 9.47 -17.05
C ILE A 213 2.06 10.39 -17.85
N THR A 214 2.44 11.53 -17.26
CA THR A 214 3.20 12.58 -17.94
C THR A 214 4.72 12.38 -17.86
N SER A 215 5.18 11.42 -17.06
CA SER A 215 6.61 11.16 -16.81
C SER A 215 7.38 12.37 -16.26
N VAL A 216 6.74 13.18 -15.42
CA VAL A 216 7.39 14.29 -14.71
C VAL A 216 7.15 14.20 -13.20
N ASP A 217 8.08 14.69 -12.40
CA ASP A 217 7.92 14.79 -10.95
C ASP A 217 6.94 15.92 -10.55
N VAL A 218 6.59 15.97 -9.25
CA VAL A 218 5.61 16.93 -8.72
C VAL A 218 5.99 18.39 -8.96
N GLY A 219 7.26 18.75 -8.80
CA GLY A 219 7.71 20.14 -8.99
C GLY A 219 7.67 20.57 -10.45
N ARG A 220 8.06 19.68 -11.37
CA ARG A 220 7.92 19.93 -12.81
C ARG A 220 6.46 19.99 -13.26
N LEU A 221 5.61 19.15 -12.70
CA LEU A 221 4.16 19.20 -12.97
C LEU A 221 3.57 20.57 -12.61
N GLU A 222 3.94 21.13 -11.46
CA GLU A 222 3.52 22.47 -11.04
C GLU A 222 4.08 23.54 -11.98
N LEU A 223 5.39 23.50 -12.28
CA LEU A 223 6.06 24.45 -13.17
C LEU A 223 5.41 24.50 -14.57
N PHE A 224 4.90 23.38 -15.06
CA PHE A 224 4.23 23.28 -16.36
C PHE A 224 2.72 23.58 -16.29
N GLY A 225 2.22 24.08 -15.16
CA GLY A 225 0.82 24.49 -14.98
C GLY A 225 -0.17 23.36 -14.72
N GLY A 226 0.32 22.15 -14.39
CA GLY A 226 -0.51 20.97 -14.12
C GLY A 226 -1.34 21.10 -12.84
N THR A 227 -0.87 21.88 -11.86
CA THR A 227 -1.51 22.02 -10.55
C THR A 227 -2.94 22.58 -10.65
N ASP A 228 -3.12 23.74 -11.26
CA ASP A 228 -4.43 24.38 -11.35
C ASP A 228 -5.29 23.82 -12.50
N SER A 229 -4.64 23.38 -13.58
CA SER A 229 -5.36 22.87 -14.76
C SER A 229 -5.98 21.49 -14.53
N ILE A 230 -5.32 20.62 -13.76
CA ILE A 230 -5.70 19.21 -13.55
C ILE A 230 -5.82 18.89 -12.05
N ILE A 231 -4.75 19.08 -11.27
CA ILE A 231 -4.64 18.48 -9.92
C ILE A 231 -5.69 19.00 -8.96
N ARG A 232 -5.87 20.32 -8.84
CA ARG A 232 -6.89 20.90 -7.95
C ARG A 232 -8.31 20.44 -8.29
N LYS A 233 -8.61 20.27 -9.58
CA LYS A 233 -9.93 19.82 -10.03
C LYS A 233 -10.16 18.35 -9.66
N ALA A 234 -9.17 17.49 -9.91
CA ALA A 234 -9.22 16.09 -9.48
C ALA A 234 -9.29 15.96 -7.94
N MET A 235 -8.53 16.77 -7.19
CA MET A 235 -8.59 16.78 -5.72
C MET A 235 -9.97 17.17 -5.19
N LYS A 236 -10.63 18.17 -5.80
CA LYS A 236 -12.02 18.55 -5.45
C LYS A 236 -12.99 17.39 -5.67
N GLU A 237 -12.82 16.65 -6.77
CA GLU A 237 -13.63 15.44 -7.01
C GLU A 237 -13.38 14.38 -5.95
N VAL A 238 -12.12 14.09 -5.61
CA VAL A 238 -11.79 13.12 -4.55
C VAL A 238 -12.39 13.53 -3.20
N ILE A 239 -12.36 14.82 -2.84
CA ILE A 239 -13.00 15.34 -1.62
C ILE A 239 -14.52 15.18 -1.68
N ALA A 240 -15.15 15.47 -2.83
CA ALA A 240 -16.59 15.28 -3.01
C ALA A 240 -17.00 13.80 -2.91
N ILE A 241 -16.20 12.90 -3.48
CA ILE A 241 -16.43 11.45 -3.38
C ILE A 241 -16.26 10.99 -1.93
N ALA A 242 -15.21 11.42 -1.23
CA ALA A 242 -15.00 11.13 0.19
C ALA A 242 -16.21 11.57 1.03
N LYS A 243 -16.75 12.77 0.77
CA LYS A 243 -17.95 13.28 1.44
C LYS A 243 -19.17 12.40 1.20
N SER A 244 -19.37 11.93 -0.03
CA SER A 244 -20.44 10.98 -0.36
C SER A 244 -20.28 9.61 0.33
N ASP A 245 -19.05 9.27 0.72
CA ASP A 245 -18.69 8.05 1.44
C ASP A 245 -18.61 8.27 2.97
N GLY A 246 -19.16 9.38 3.46
CA GLY A 246 -19.30 9.71 4.88
C GLY A 246 -18.05 10.31 5.51
N ILE A 247 -17.06 10.74 4.72
CA ILE A 247 -15.80 11.33 5.19
C ILE A 247 -15.70 12.78 4.75
N GLU A 248 -15.75 13.71 5.70
CA GLU A 248 -15.59 15.13 5.40
C GLU A 248 -14.11 15.52 5.48
N LEU A 249 -13.56 15.99 4.35
CA LEU A 249 -12.19 16.52 4.24
C LEU A 249 -12.26 18.02 3.95
N SER A 250 -11.41 18.79 4.63
CA SER A 250 -11.29 20.23 4.36
C SER A 250 -10.65 20.49 3.00
N GLU A 251 -11.15 21.47 2.24
CA GLU A 251 -10.51 21.92 1.00
C GLU A 251 -9.09 22.45 1.21
N ALA A 252 -8.77 22.99 2.40
CA ALA A 252 -7.42 23.42 2.76
C ALA A 252 -6.40 22.27 2.72
N LEU A 253 -6.87 21.02 2.76
CA LEU A 253 -6.03 19.84 2.57
C LEU A 253 -5.36 19.82 1.19
N MET A 254 -5.98 20.39 0.16
CA MET A 254 -5.41 20.40 -1.19
C MET A 254 -4.07 21.16 -1.21
N ASP A 255 -4.04 22.36 -0.66
CA ASP A 255 -2.82 23.17 -0.59
C ASP A 255 -1.73 22.48 0.23
N PHE A 256 -2.11 21.91 1.38
CA PHE A 256 -1.21 21.12 2.19
C PHE A 256 -0.59 19.95 1.39
N MET A 257 -1.41 19.20 0.63
CA MET A 257 -0.94 18.06 -0.14
C MET A 257 -0.06 18.48 -1.32
N ILE A 258 -0.40 19.54 -2.03
CA ILE A 258 0.40 20.09 -3.15
C ILE A 258 1.78 20.50 -2.66
N ARG A 259 1.88 21.15 -1.50
CA ARG A 259 3.14 21.66 -0.93
C ARG A 259 3.88 20.64 -0.05
N SER A 260 3.33 19.44 0.15
CA SER A 260 3.87 18.44 1.09
C SER A 260 5.28 17.91 0.74
N ASN A 261 5.73 18.13 -0.50
CA ASN A 261 7.07 17.72 -0.96
C ASN A 261 8.06 18.88 -1.06
N ASP A 262 7.68 20.10 -0.69
CA ASP A 262 8.59 21.24 -0.76
C ASP A 262 9.84 21.04 0.09
N PRO A 263 11.02 21.52 -0.37
CA PRO A 263 11.31 22.16 -1.66
C PRO A 263 11.78 21.17 -2.75
N VAL A 264 11.45 19.88 -2.63
CA VAL A 264 12.05 18.78 -3.39
C VAL A 264 11.28 18.50 -4.69
N TYR A 265 12.02 18.31 -5.79
CA TYR A 265 11.49 17.69 -7.02
C TYR A 265 11.23 16.20 -6.80
N TYR A 266 10.08 15.90 -6.20
CA TYR A 266 9.77 14.57 -5.69
C TYR A 266 9.10 13.68 -6.75
N LYS A 267 9.67 12.49 -6.99
CA LYS A 267 9.07 11.46 -7.83
C LYS A 267 8.14 10.58 -7.00
N PRO A 268 6.81 10.60 -7.23
CA PRO A 268 5.89 9.75 -6.48
C PRO A 268 5.97 8.29 -6.94
N SER A 269 5.44 7.38 -6.11
CA SER A 269 5.67 5.93 -6.26
C SER A 269 5.24 5.35 -7.61
N MET A 270 4.11 5.79 -8.17
CA MET A 270 3.60 5.29 -9.44
C MET A 270 4.48 5.73 -10.62
N LEU A 271 5.09 6.93 -10.55
CA LEU A 271 6.09 7.35 -11.53
C LEU A 271 7.34 6.46 -11.47
N VAL A 272 7.86 6.22 -10.26
CA VAL A 272 9.01 5.32 -10.05
C VAL A 272 8.69 3.92 -10.59
N ASP A 273 7.46 3.46 -10.43
CA ASP A 273 7.01 2.17 -10.93
C ASP A 273 6.92 2.10 -12.45
N ILE A 274 6.40 3.14 -13.11
CA ILE A 274 6.41 3.21 -14.58
C ILE A 274 7.86 3.20 -15.10
N GLU A 275 8.77 3.95 -14.49
CA GLU A 275 10.19 3.99 -14.88
C GLU A 275 10.86 2.61 -14.75
N LYS A 276 10.48 1.83 -13.73
CA LYS A 276 10.95 0.44 -13.53
C LYS A 276 10.18 -0.59 -14.38
N GLY A 277 9.16 -0.17 -15.12
CA GLY A 277 8.28 -1.07 -15.86
C GLY A 277 7.49 -2.01 -14.94
N ASN A 278 7.17 -1.59 -13.72
CA ASN A 278 6.31 -2.32 -12.81
C ASN A 278 4.83 -2.08 -13.12
N LEU A 279 3.99 -3.06 -12.77
CA LEU A 279 2.54 -2.86 -12.78
C LEU A 279 2.12 -1.88 -11.67
N LEU A 280 0.99 -1.20 -11.89
CA LEU A 280 0.52 -0.06 -11.10
C LEU A 280 -0.73 -0.43 -10.26
N GLU A 281 -0.92 0.23 -9.12
CA GLU A 281 -2.06 0.02 -8.21
C GLU A 281 -3.31 0.81 -8.67
N ILE A 282 -3.68 0.71 -9.96
CA ILE A 282 -4.68 1.60 -10.58
C ILE A 282 -6.08 1.40 -10.02
N GLU A 283 -6.47 0.15 -9.77
CA GLU A 283 -7.82 -0.20 -9.32
C GLU A 283 -8.09 0.31 -7.92
N VAL A 284 -7.12 0.20 -7.02
CA VAL A 284 -7.32 0.56 -5.61
C VAL A 284 -7.10 2.04 -5.34
N ILE A 285 -6.29 2.72 -6.16
CA ILE A 285 -6.00 4.16 -6.03
C ILE A 285 -7.01 5.02 -6.80
N CYS A 286 -7.37 4.67 -8.03
CA CYS A 286 -8.25 5.48 -8.89
C CYS A 286 -9.58 4.78 -9.18
N GLY A 287 -9.56 3.48 -9.50
CA GLY A 287 -10.75 2.72 -9.86
C GLY A 287 -11.82 2.65 -8.75
N ASN A 288 -11.39 2.34 -7.52
CA ASN A 288 -12.26 2.25 -6.33
C ASN A 288 -12.98 3.57 -6.08
N PRO A 289 -12.29 4.73 -5.99
CA PRO A 289 -12.95 6.03 -5.93
C PRO A 289 -13.93 6.32 -7.06
N VAL A 290 -13.56 6.03 -8.32
CA VAL A 290 -14.45 6.26 -9.48
C VAL A 290 -15.74 5.44 -9.34
N ARG A 291 -15.63 4.17 -8.90
CA ARG A 291 -16.82 3.33 -8.67
C ARG A 291 -17.69 3.82 -7.51
N ILE A 292 -17.08 4.36 -6.45
CA ILE A 292 -17.82 5.01 -5.35
C ILE A 292 -18.55 6.25 -5.88
N ALA A 293 -17.88 7.07 -6.70
CA ALA A 293 -18.47 8.26 -7.32
C ALA A 293 -19.72 7.90 -8.15
N GLN A 294 -19.59 6.90 -9.02
CA GLN A 294 -20.69 6.40 -9.85
C GLN A 294 -21.85 5.87 -9.01
N LYS A 295 -21.56 5.04 -7.99
CA LYS A 295 -22.58 4.47 -7.09
C LYS A 295 -23.35 5.57 -6.34
N ASN A 296 -22.66 6.64 -5.95
CA ASN A 296 -23.24 7.71 -5.14
C ASN A 296 -23.72 8.91 -5.97
N GLY A 297 -23.65 8.84 -7.32
CA GLY A 297 -24.06 9.93 -8.20
C GLY A 297 -23.18 11.19 -8.13
N VAL A 298 -21.92 11.05 -7.73
CA VAL A 298 -20.94 12.15 -7.70
C VAL A 298 -20.28 12.28 -9.07
N ASN A 299 -20.32 13.47 -9.66
CA ASN A 299 -19.63 13.75 -10.91
C ASN A 299 -18.11 13.87 -10.69
N ALA A 300 -17.33 13.01 -11.35
CA ALA A 300 -15.86 12.97 -11.21
C ALA A 300 -15.11 12.81 -12.55
N PRO A 301 -15.29 13.75 -13.52
CA PRO A 301 -14.72 13.62 -14.86
C PRO A 301 -13.18 13.63 -14.88
N TYR A 302 -12.50 14.42 -14.04
CA TYR A 302 -11.04 14.47 -14.05
C TYR A 302 -10.44 13.16 -13.53
N LEU A 303 -10.97 12.66 -12.41
CA LEU A 303 -10.51 11.39 -11.84
C LEU A 303 -10.84 10.21 -12.76
N THR A 304 -12.00 10.22 -13.42
CA THR A 304 -12.37 9.21 -14.41
C THR A 304 -11.40 9.21 -15.60
N LEU A 305 -11.08 10.39 -16.15
CA LEU A 305 -10.10 10.51 -17.23
C LEU A 305 -8.71 10.01 -16.82
N ILE A 306 -8.23 10.38 -15.62
CA ILE A 306 -6.95 9.91 -15.08
C ILE A 306 -6.94 8.37 -14.99
N TYR A 307 -8.01 7.77 -14.48
CA TYR A 307 -8.16 6.32 -14.38
C TYR A 307 -8.14 5.64 -15.75
N ASP A 308 -8.87 6.18 -16.74
CA ASP A 308 -8.92 5.61 -18.09
C ASP A 308 -7.57 5.67 -18.80
N LEU A 309 -6.84 6.78 -18.66
CA LEU A 309 -5.47 6.90 -19.19
C LEU A 309 -4.52 5.90 -18.52
N LEU A 310 -4.63 5.71 -17.21
CA LEU A 310 -3.82 4.74 -16.48
C LEU A 310 -4.09 3.29 -16.92
N LYS A 311 -5.34 2.92 -17.22
CA LYS A 311 -5.65 1.59 -17.77
C LYS A 311 -4.91 1.33 -19.07
N ILE A 312 -4.83 2.33 -19.95
CA ILE A 312 -4.08 2.23 -21.21
C ILE A 312 -2.58 2.07 -20.93
N VAL A 313 -2.03 2.85 -19.98
CA VAL A 313 -0.64 2.73 -19.55
C VAL A 313 -0.34 1.35 -18.96
N GLN A 314 -1.21 0.82 -18.10
CA GLN A 314 -1.11 -0.53 -17.53
C GLN A 314 -1.12 -1.59 -18.63
N GLY A 315 -2.05 -1.50 -19.60
CA GLY A 315 -2.11 -2.41 -20.74
C GLY A 315 -0.81 -2.45 -21.53
N ARG A 316 -0.21 -1.28 -21.81
CA ARG A 316 1.11 -1.17 -22.44
C ARG A 316 2.22 -1.85 -21.62
N ILE A 317 2.18 -1.74 -20.29
CA ILE A 317 3.17 -2.40 -19.41
C ILE A 317 2.97 -3.91 -19.42
N MET A 318 1.71 -4.37 -19.35
CA MET A 318 1.36 -5.79 -19.39
C MET A 318 1.73 -6.42 -20.73
N GLU A 319 1.51 -5.73 -21.86
CA GLU A 319 1.96 -6.15 -23.19
C GLU A 319 3.48 -6.34 -23.22
N LYS A 320 4.26 -5.35 -22.77
CA LYS A 320 5.72 -5.44 -22.69
C LYS A 320 6.22 -6.58 -21.81
N LYS A 321 5.44 -6.98 -20.80
CA LYS A 321 5.74 -8.12 -19.92
C LYS A 321 5.25 -9.46 -20.47
N GLY A 322 4.60 -9.50 -21.64
CA GLY A 322 4.02 -10.71 -22.21
C GLY A 322 2.76 -11.21 -21.48
N MET A 323 2.11 -10.35 -20.69
CA MET A 323 0.88 -10.68 -19.95
C MET A 323 -0.39 -10.43 -20.76
N LEU A 324 -0.29 -9.69 -21.87
CA LEU A 324 -1.39 -9.47 -22.82
C LEU A 324 -0.95 -9.92 -24.20
N THR A 325 -1.83 -10.67 -24.88
CA THR A 325 -1.64 -11.03 -26.29
C THR A 325 -2.42 -10.05 -27.15
N ILE A 326 -1.72 -9.29 -27.98
CA ILE A 326 -2.35 -8.39 -28.95
C ILE A 326 -2.67 -9.19 -30.23
N PRO A 327 -3.92 -9.16 -30.72
CA PRO A 327 -4.27 -9.77 -31.99
C PRO A 327 -3.38 -9.24 -33.13
N LYS A 328 -3.05 -10.11 -34.09
CA LYS A 328 -2.25 -9.71 -35.27
C LYS A 328 -2.96 -8.66 -36.13
N GLU A 329 -4.29 -8.73 -36.20
CA GLU A 329 -5.14 -7.78 -36.91
C GLU A 329 -6.02 -7.04 -35.91
N ARG A 330 -6.15 -5.72 -36.09
CA ARG A 330 -7.02 -4.90 -35.24
C ARG A 330 -8.48 -5.26 -35.50
N PRO A 331 -9.26 -5.68 -34.49
CA PRO A 331 -10.68 -5.95 -34.66
C PRO A 331 -11.42 -4.69 -35.13
N VAL A 332 -12.25 -4.84 -36.18
CA VAL A 332 -13.15 -3.78 -36.67
C VAL A 332 -14.50 -4.00 -35.98
N PRO A 333 -15.06 -2.99 -35.29
CA PRO A 333 -16.40 -3.09 -34.71
C PRO A 333 -17.43 -3.40 -35.80
N SER A 334 -18.40 -4.27 -35.48
CA SER A 334 -19.54 -4.58 -36.34
C SER A 334 -20.48 -3.39 -36.53
#